data_AF-A0A8S3JHS2-F1
#
_entry.id   AF-A0A8S3JHS2-F1
#
_cell.length_a   1.000
_cell.length_b   1.000
_cell.length_c   1.000
_cell.angle_alpha   90.00
_cell.angle_beta   90.00
_cell.angle_gamma   90.00
#
_symmetry.space_group_name_H-M   'P 1'
#
loop_
_entity.id
_entity.type
_entity.pdbx_description
1 polymer ?
#
loop_
_entity_poly.entity_id
_entity_poly.type
_entity_poly.pdbx_seq_one_letter_code
_entity_poly.pdbx_strand_id
1 'polypeptide(L)'
;FPCFDEPNIQATFSLTLEHSENETVALSNTGVSSQNDSTITFKATPNLSTQSFSWALLPKDEFNSVTKTIGAIEVNIWIRPELLGPSNEYLNSTFDVIEKTFEFLKAYLNVSDADFPEKLGNSLEFSFSKN
;
A
#
# COMPACT_ATOMS: atom_id res chain seq x y z
N PHE A 1 13.50 5.96 12.43
CA PHE A 1 13.08 6.55 13.71
C PHE A 1 13.57 5.64 14.84
N PRO A 2 14.00 6.15 16.01
CA PRO A 2 14.39 5.30 17.14
C PRO A 2 13.21 4.42 17.59
N CYS A 3 13.43 3.11 17.74
CA CYS A 3 12.39 2.12 18.03
C CYS A 3 12.97 0.86 18.69
N PHE A 4 12.09 0.00 19.20
CA PHE A 4 12.45 -1.34 19.66
C PHE A 4 12.33 -2.33 18.48
N ASP A 5 13.44 -2.53 17.77
CA ASP A 5 13.50 -3.31 16.53
C ASP A 5 13.60 -4.83 16.78
N GLU A 6 12.66 -5.36 17.56
CA GLU A 6 12.54 -6.79 17.86
C GLU A 6 11.20 -7.31 17.29
N PRO A 7 11.18 -8.40 16.49
CA PRO A 7 9.96 -8.85 15.80
C PRO A 7 8.79 -9.21 16.71
N ASN A 8 9.07 -9.62 17.95
CA ASN A 8 8.07 -9.97 18.95
C ASN A 8 7.50 -8.76 19.70
N ILE A 9 8.06 -7.56 19.49
CA ILE A 9 7.55 -6.32 20.04
C ILE A 9 6.69 -5.65 18.97
N GLN A 10 5.38 -5.65 19.21
CA GLN A 10 4.40 -5.03 18.33
C GLN A 10 3.83 -3.76 18.97
N ALA A 11 3.50 -2.79 18.12
CA ALA A 11 2.87 -1.54 18.54
C ALA A 11 1.88 -1.03 17.48
N THR A 12 1.00 -0.13 17.90
CA THR A 12 0.19 0.69 17.01
C THR A 12 0.97 1.95 16.63
N PHE A 13 1.03 2.26 15.34
CA PHE A 13 1.68 3.45 14.82
C PHE A 13 0.64 4.48 14.37
N SER A 14 0.82 5.73 14.79
CA SER A 14 0.08 6.89 14.29
C SER A 14 1.05 7.78 13.53
N LEU A 15 0.81 7.95 12.23
CA LEU A 15 1.71 8.66 11.33
C LEU A 15 1.07 9.96 10.85
N THR A 16 1.82 11.05 11.00
CA THR A 16 1.53 12.35 10.39
C THR A 16 2.78 12.78 9.63
N LEU A 17 2.62 13.19 8.38
CA LEU A 17 3.68 13.69 7.54
C LEU A 17 3.38 15.14 7.14
N GLU A 18 4.39 15.99 7.23
CA GLU A 18 4.37 17.30 6.58
C GLU A 18 4.99 17.16 5.20
N HIS A 19 4.26 17.54 4.16
CA HIS A 19 4.75 17.47 2.78
C HIS A 19 4.06 18.51 1.90
N SER A 20 4.68 18.82 0.76
CA SER A 20 4.09 19.66 -0.27
C SER A 20 3.08 18.84 -1.06
N GLU A 21 1.79 19.05 -0.80
CA GLU A 21 0.71 18.32 -1.48
C GLU A 21 0.75 18.52 -3.00
N ASN A 22 1.24 19.67 -3.48
CA ASN A 22 1.33 19.93 -4.92
C ASN A 22 2.45 19.14 -5.61
N GLU A 23 3.50 18.75 -4.88
CA GLU A 23 4.70 18.12 -5.45
C GLU A 23 4.77 16.63 -5.16
N THR A 24 4.15 16.17 -4.07
CA THR A 24 4.33 14.79 -3.59
C THR A 24 3.02 14.13 -3.18
N VAL A 25 2.98 12.80 -3.27
CA VAL A 25 1.95 11.94 -2.67
C VAL A 25 2.55 11.21 -1.49
N ALA A 26 1.83 11.19 -0.37
CA ALA A 26 2.22 10.44 0.81
C ALA A 26 1.46 9.12 0.91
N LEU A 27 2.19 8.04 1.19
CA LEU A 27 1.69 6.67 1.34
C LEU A 27 2.06 6.10 2.71
N SER A 28 1.25 5.16 3.20
CA SER A 28 1.39 4.51 4.51
C SER A 28 0.67 3.16 4.50
N ASN A 29 0.92 2.32 5.51
CA ASN A 29 0.17 1.07 5.70
C ASN A 29 -1.35 1.24 5.84
N THR A 30 -1.84 2.45 6.06
CA THR A 30 -3.25 2.74 6.33
C THR A 30 -3.75 3.91 5.52
N GLY A 31 -5.07 3.95 5.30
CA GLY A 31 -5.71 5.07 4.61
C GLY A 31 -5.61 6.39 5.36
N VAL A 32 -5.81 7.47 4.63
CA VAL A 32 -5.80 8.85 5.14
C VAL A 32 -6.93 9.05 6.16
N SER A 33 -6.62 9.71 7.27
CA SER A 33 -7.57 10.14 8.30
C SER A 33 -7.96 11.60 8.13
N SER A 34 -6.99 12.47 7.86
CA SER A 34 -7.20 13.90 7.61
C SER A 34 -6.05 14.47 6.79
N GLN A 35 -6.35 15.48 5.98
CA GLN A 35 -5.37 16.15 5.16
C GLN A 35 -5.68 17.65 5.09
N ASN A 36 -4.65 18.46 5.31
CA ASN A 36 -4.62 19.90 5.11
C ASN A 36 -3.44 20.23 4.16
N ASP A 37 -3.38 21.46 3.63
CA ASP A 37 -2.45 21.89 2.57
C ASP A 37 -0.97 21.47 2.73
N SER A 38 -0.48 21.31 3.96
CA SER A 38 0.92 20.93 4.25
C SER A 38 1.06 19.68 5.12
N THR A 39 -0.04 19.05 5.53
CA THR A 39 0.00 18.00 6.55
C THR A 39 -1.04 16.93 6.29
N ILE A 40 -0.58 15.68 6.22
CA ILE A 40 -1.42 14.50 6.07
C ILE A 40 -1.27 13.60 7.29
N THR A 41 -2.39 13.10 7.81
CA THR A 41 -2.42 12.15 8.92
C THR A 41 -3.13 10.88 8.48
N PHE A 42 -2.49 9.75 8.76
CA PHE A 42 -3.00 8.42 8.44
C PHE A 42 -3.72 7.80 9.63
N LYS A 43 -4.64 6.88 9.36
CA LYS A 43 -5.31 6.11 10.43
C LYS A 43 -4.28 5.30 11.21
N ALA A 44 -4.52 5.09 12.50
CA ALA A 44 -3.65 4.26 13.32
C ALA A 44 -3.57 2.83 12.76
N THR A 45 -2.37 2.25 12.74
CA THR A 45 -2.19 0.87 12.28
C THR A 45 -2.79 -0.12 13.29
N PRO A 46 -3.13 -1.34 12.86
CA PRO A 46 -3.16 -2.49 13.77
C PRO A 46 -1.81 -2.67 14.49
N ASN A 47 -1.73 -3.59 15.44
CA ASN A 47 -0.44 -3.98 16.02
C ASN A 47 0.47 -4.54 14.93
N LEU A 48 1.58 -3.86 14.67
CA LEU A 48 2.61 -4.24 13.70
C LEU A 48 3.97 -4.29 14.40
N SER A 49 4.88 -5.13 13.90
CA SER A 49 6.29 -5.01 14.25
C SER A 49 6.88 -3.77 13.54
N THR A 50 7.98 -3.24 14.07
CA THR A 50 8.66 -2.08 13.43
C THR A 50 9.09 -2.39 11.99
N GLN A 51 9.45 -3.64 11.67
CA GLN A 51 9.89 -4.05 10.33
C GLN A 51 8.76 -4.07 9.28
N SER A 52 7.49 -4.09 9.70
CA SER A 52 6.33 -4.03 8.80
C SER A 52 5.73 -2.63 8.67
N PHE A 53 6.18 -1.68 9.49
CA PHE A 53 5.73 -0.30 9.42
C PHE A 53 6.44 0.44 8.27
N SER A 54 5.66 0.94 7.32
CA SER A 54 6.13 1.49 6.05
C SER A 54 5.37 2.76 5.67
N TRP A 55 6.09 3.71 5.08
CA TRP A 55 5.54 4.93 4.48
C TRP A 55 6.45 5.44 3.37
N ALA A 56 5.92 6.26 2.47
CA ALA A 56 6.68 6.85 1.37
C ALA A 56 6.17 8.24 0.98
N LEU A 57 7.06 9.06 0.41
CA LEU A 57 6.71 10.28 -0.32
C LEU A 57 7.14 10.08 -1.77
N LEU A 58 6.20 10.14 -2.70
CA LEU A 58 6.43 9.97 -4.13
C LEU A 58 6.27 11.31 -4.87
N PRO A 59 7.23 11.73 -5.70
CA PRO A 59 7.06 12.91 -6.54
C PRO A 59 5.93 12.70 -7.56
N LYS A 60 4.99 13.65 -7.63
CA LYS A 60 3.80 13.58 -8.50
C LYS A 60 4.12 13.63 -9.99
N ASP A 61 5.25 14.24 -10.35
CA ASP A 61 5.75 14.33 -11.71
C ASP A 61 6.50 13.06 -12.16
N GLU A 62 6.90 12.21 -11.22
CA GLU A 62 7.64 10.97 -11.50
C GLU A 62 6.81 9.69 -11.40
N PHE A 63 5.68 9.70 -10.68
CA PHE A 63 4.87 8.50 -10.42
C PHE A 63 3.40 8.71 -10.76
N ASN A 64 2.82 7.71 -11.43
CA ASN A 64 1.38 7.56 -11.62
C ASN A 64 0.85 6.38 -10.79
N SER A 65 -0.42 6.44 -10.44
CA SER A 65 -1.15 5.35 -9.80
C SER A 65 -2.12 4.70 -10.77
N VAL A 66 -2.18 3.36 -10.78
CA VAL A 66 -3.28 2.63 -11.43
C VAL A 66 -3.95 1.74 -10.40
N THR A 67 -5.26 1.91 -10.27
CA THR A 67 -6.08 1.21 -9.27
C THR A 67 -7.01 0.22 -9.93
N LYS A 68 -7.08 -1.00 -9.39
CA LYS A 68 -8.04 -2.04 -9.77
C LYS A 68 -8.65 -2.66 -8.51
N THR A 69 -9.97 -2.80 -8.49
CA THR A 69 -10.67 -3.56 -7.44
C THR A 69 -10.64 -5.04 -7.79
N ILE A 70 -10.15 -5.88 -6.88
CA ILE A 70 -10.09 -7.33 -7.01
C ILE A 70 -10.81 -7.94 -5.80
N GLY A 71 -12.04 -8.42 -6.03
CA GLY A 71 -12.94 -8.82 -4.95
C GLY A 71 -13.28 -7.62 -4.05
N ALA A 72 -13.13 -7.80 -2.73
CA ALA A 72 -13.33 -6.76 -1.73
C ALA A 72 -12.11 -5.83 -1.51
N ILE A 73 -11.02 -6.01 -2.26
CA ILE A 73 -9.77 -5.26 -2.06
C ILE A 73 -9.54 -4.30 -3.22
N GLU A 74 -9.29 -3.03 -2.89
CA GLU A 74 -8.76 -2.06 -3.84
C GLU A 74 -7.23 -2.17 -3.88
N VAL A 75 -6.69 -2.52 -5.04
CA VAL A 75 -5.24 -2.62 -5.27
C VAL A 75 -4.79 -1.41 -6.07
N ASN A 76 -3.93 -0.61 -5.48
CA ASN A 76 -3.31 0.55 -6.12
C ASN A 76 -1.82 0.30 -6.36
N ILE A 77 -1.38 0.44 -7.61
CA ILE A 77 0.02 0.28 -8.01
C ILE A 77 0.56 1.66 -8.40
N TRP A 78 1.58 2.11 -7.66
CA TRP A 78 2.36 3.30 -8.00
C TRP A 78 3.55 2.92 -8.88
N ILE A 79 3.65 3.55 -10.05
CA ILE A 79 4.63 3.20 -11.06
C ILE A 79 5.12 4.44 -11.80
N ARG A 80 6.40 4.42 -12.17
CA ARG A 80 6.98 5.45 -13.04
C ARG A 80 6.40 5.32 -14.45
N PRO A 81 5.86 6.39 -15.06
CA PRO A 81 5.16 6.31 -16.34
C PRO A 81 6.00 5.75 -17.48
N GLU A 82 7.32 5.95 -17.47
CA GLU A 82 8.23 5.42 -18.49
C GLU A 82 8.32 3.89 -18.51
N LEU A 83 7.90 3.21 -17.44
CA LEU A 83 7.80 1.75 -17.37
C LEU A 83 6.48 1.24 -17.95
N LEU A 84 5.51 2.12 -18.18
CA LEU A 84 4.26 1.80 -18.86
C LEU A 84 4.52 1.71 -20.37
N GLY A 85 4.77 0.49 -20.85
CA GLY A 85 4.77 0.21 -22.28
C GLY A 85 3.40 0.52 -22.92
N PRO A 86 3.32 0.62 -24.25
CA PRO A 86 2.09 1.04 -24.96
C PRO A 86 0.87 0.16 -24.71
N SER A 87 1.07 -1.09 -24.29
CA SER A 87 0.00 -2.07 -23.96
C SER A 87 -0.23 -2.26 -22.46
N ASN A 88 0.54 -1.60 -21.59
CA ASN A 88 0.55 -1.85 -20.13
C ASN A 88 0.75 -3.34 -19.76
N GLU A 89 1.45 -4.12 -20.59
CA GLU A 89 1.58 -5.57 -20.42
C GLU A 89 2.07 -5.97 -19.02
N TYR A 90 3.14 -5.36 -18.52
CA TYR A 90 3.67 -5.62 -17.18
C TYR A 90 2.65 -5.34 -16.08
N LEU A 91 1.96 -4.21 -16.17
CA LEU A 91 0.94 -3.81 -15.20
C LEU A 91 -0.24 -4.80 -15.20
N ASN A 92 -0.70 -5.19 -16.39
CA ASN A 92 -1.77 -6.17 -16.55
C ASN A 92 -1.35 -7.55 -16.00
N SER A 93 -0.11 -7.99 -16.25
CA SER A 93 0.44 -9.21 -15.66
C SER A 93 0.55 -9.12 -14.14
N THR A 94 0.93 -7.97 -13.58
CA THR A 94 0.96 -7.77 -12.12
C THR A 94 -0.44 -7.93 -11.52
N PHE A 95 -1.46 -7.32 -12.12
CA PHE A 95 -2.84 -7.48 -11.65
C PHE A 95 -3.34 -8.93 -11.77
N ASP A 96 -3.03 -9.64 -12.87
CA ASP A 96 -3.39 -11.06 -13.05
C ASP A 96 -2.73 -11.96 -11.99
N VAL A 97 -1.45 -11.72 -11.67
CA VAL A 97 -0.75 -12.45 -10.59
C VAL A 97 -1.37 -12.16 -9.23
N ILE A 98 -1.70 -10.90 -8.93
CA ILE A 98 -2.34 -10.51 -7.67
C ILE A 98 -3.71 -11.18 -7.54
N GLU A 99 -4.52 -11.16 -8.60
CA GLU A 99 -5.85 -11.77 -8.65
C GLU A 99 -5.78 -13.27 -8.37
N LYS A 100 -4.91 -14.00 -9.08
CA LYS A 100 -4.68 -15.44 -8.87
C LYS A 100 -4.15 -15.75 -7.47
N THR A 101 -3.28 -14.89 -6.94
CA THR A 101 -2.73 -15.05 -5.59
C THR A 101 -3.82 -14.87 -4.53
N PHE A 102 -4.69 -13.86 -4.70
CA PHE A 102 -5.82 -13.63 -3.80
C PHE A 102 -6.82 -14.79 -3.83
N GLU A 103 -7.14 -15.31 -5.03
CA GLU A 103 -7.98 -16.51 -5.16
C GLU A 103 -7.36 -17.71 -4.43
N PHE A 104 -6.08 -17.97 -4.65
CA PHE A 104 -5.36 -19.06 -3.98
C PHE A 104 -5.37 -18.90 -2.45
N LEU A 105 -5.03 -17.71 -1.94
CA LEU A 105 -4.99 -17.45 -0.50
C LEU A 105 -6.37 -17.55 0.15
N LYS A 106 -7.43 -17.05 -0.51
CA LYS A 106 -8.80 -17.20 -0.03
C LYS A 106 -9.19 -18.67 0.12
N ALA A 107 -8.89 -19.48 -0.89
CA ALA A 107 -9.15 -20.92 -0.86
C ALA A 107 -8.31 -21.63 0.21
N TYR A 108 -7.02 -21.30 0.31
CA TYR A 108 -6.09 -21.92 1.26
C TYR A 108 -6.43 -21.60 2.71
N LEU A 109 -6.81 -20.35 3.01
CA LEU A 109 -7.19 -19.89 4.35
C LEU A 109 -8.66 -20.18 4.68
N ASN A 110 -9.44 -20.69 3.72
CA ASN A 110 -10.88 -20.94 3.84
C ASN A 110 -11.65 -19.69 4.34
N VAL A 111 -11.42 -18.55 3.68
CA VAL A 111 -11.99 -17.25 4.05
C VAL A 111 -12.82 -16.69 2.89
N SER A 112 -13.93 -16.04 3.24
CA SER A 112 -14.80 -15.38 2.26
C SER A 112 -14.12 -14.15 1.66
N ASP A 113 -14.62 -13.66 0.52
CA ASP A 113 -14.09 -12.45 -0.10
C ASP A 113 -14.26 -11.21 0.80
N ALA A 114 -15.36 -11.14 1.57
CA ALA A 114 -15.65 -10.03 2.47
C ALA A 114 -14.72 -10.00 3.70
N ASP A 115 -14.32 -11.18 4.20
CA ASP A 115 -13.49 -11.31 5.40
C ASP A 115 -11.98 -11.36 5.06
N PHE A 116 -11.64 -11.52 3.78
CA PHE A 116 -10.27 -11.64 3.31
C PHE A 116 -9.38 -10.42 3.62
N PRO A 117 -9.84 -9.16 3.49
CA PRO A 117 -9.04 -7.98 3.85
C PRO A 117 -8.56 -8.01 5.30
N GLU A 118 -9.40 -8.47 6.24
CA GLU A 118 -9.02 -8.56 7.66
C GLU A 118 -7.93 -9.61 7.90
N LYS A 119 -7.88 -10.66 7.08
CA LYS A 119 -6.86 -11.73 7.17
C LYS A 119 -5.53 -11.36 6.53
N LEU A 120 -5.52 -10.44 5.57
CA LEU A 120 -4.29 -9.96 4.95
C LEU A 120 -3.54 -8.91 5.79
N GLY A 121 -4.20 -8.33 6.80
CA GLY A 121 -3.72 -7.11 7.44
C GLY A 121 -4.05 -5.90 6.57
N ASN A 122 -4.47 -4.81 7.19
CA ASN A 122 -4.96 -3.63 6.46
C ASN A 122 -3.90 -3.12 5.46
N SER A 123 -4.26 -3.17 4.17
CA SER A 123 -3.58 -2.60 2.99
C SER A 123 -2.28 -3.27 2.53
N LEU A 124 -2.37 -4.07 1.46
CA LEU A 124 -1.23 -4.44 0.62
C LEU A 124 -0.95 -3.30 -0.37
N GLU A 125 0.03 -2.45 -0.09
CA GLU A 125 0.58 -1.53 -1.08
C GLU A 125 1.88 -2.11 -1.64
N PHE A 126 1.92 -2.40 -2.94
CA PHE A 126 3.12 -2.87 -3.64
C PHE A 126 3.75 -1.70 -4.40
N SER A 127 5.00 -1.35 -4.07
CA SER A 127 5.82 -0.44 -4.87
C SER A 127 6.94 -1.24 -5.53
N PHE A 128 7.05 -1.16 -6.85
CA PHE A 128 8.17 -1.75 -7.59
C PHE A 128 9.14 -0.64 -8.01
N SER A 129 10.37 -0.69 -7.49
CA SER A 129 11.51 0.09 -7.95
C SER A 129 12.52 -0.88 -8.58
N LYS A 130 13.05 -0.52 -9.76
CA LYS A 130 14.19 -1.22 -10.36
C LYS A 130 15.47 -0.48 -9.91
N ASN A 131 16.43 -1.22 -9.35
CA ASN A 131 17.80 -0.75 -9.11
C ASN A 131 18.48 -0.33 -10.42
#